data_AF-A0A9Q3F7R2-F1
#
_entry.id   AF-A0A9Q3F7R2-F1
#
_cell.length_a   1.000
_cell.length_b   1.000
_cell.length_c   1.000
_cell.angle_alpha   90.00
_cell.angle_beta   90.00
_cell.angle_gamma   90.00
#
_symmetry.space_group_name_H-M   'P 1'
#
loop_
_entity.id
_entity.type
_entity.pdbx_description
1 polymer ?
#
loop_
_entity_poly.entity_id
_entity_poly.type
_entity_poly.pdbx_seq_one_letter_code
_entity_poly.pdbx_strand_id
1 'polypeptide(L)'
;MGKEPFKEVPKLKEWPHFSGEGEYEHIKFIRGIYMIKEDFELKDRFVKDIFETLLTKSAHRWYIKSRQEHEHQSWTQWKTQTINNWDNDLWRFKFGTAFESEKYNANKDRALPWFCQQKDRPTESYPEMSESMIHRKIMRECEGDLEHVVKKVLLEKFQQKIL
;
A
#
# COMPACT_ATOMS: atom_id res chain seq x y z
N MET A 1 -0.97 34.47 -22.21
CA MET A 1 -0.23 33.47 -21.42
C MET A 1 -0.86 33.41 -20.04
N GLY A 2 -1.78 32.48 -19.81
CA GLY A 2 -2.34 32.26 -18.48
C GLY A 2 -1.26 31.64 -17.60
N LYS A 3 -0.97 32.24 -16.44
CA LYS A 3 -0.15 31.59 -15.43
C LYS A 3 -0.97 30.41 -14.92
N GLU A 4 -0.45 29.19 -15.07
CA GLU A 4 -1.01 28.06 -14.34
C GLU A 4 -1.01 28.42 -12.84
N PRO A 5 -2.10 28.12 -12.11
CA PRO A 5 -2.15 28.40 -10.69
C PRO A 5 -1.02 27.62 -10.01
N PHE A 6 -0.18 28.33 -9.24
CA PHE A 6 0.80 27.69 -8.37
C PHE A 6 0.08 26.67 -7.49
N LYS A 7 0.43 25.40 -7.63
CA LYS A 7 -0.05 24.35 -6.74
C LYS A 7 0.57 24.57 -5.36
N GLU A 8 -0.24 24.95 -4.38
CA GLU A 8 0.20 25.11 -2.99
C GLU A 8 0.48 23.74 -2.37
N VAL A 9 1.66 23.57 -1.77
CA VAL A 9 2.06 22.30 -1.14
C VAL A 9 1.03 21.90 -0.07
N PRO A 10 0.60 20.63 -0.02
CA PRO A 10 -0.39 20.18 0.96
C PRO A 10 0.07 20.43 2.40
N LYS A 11 -0.86 20.79 3.28
CA LYS A 11 -0.60 20.94 4.71
C LYS A 11 -0.24 19.59 5.30
N LEU A 12 0.59 19.54 6.34
CA LEU A 12 1.06 18.28 6.95
C LEU A 12 -0.06 17.28 7.29
N LYS A 13 -1.23 17.75 7.72
CA LYS A 13 -2.39 16.89 8.00
C LYS A 13 -2.94 16.13 6.77
N GLU A 14 -2.64 16.60 5.58
CA GLU A 14 -3.07 16.04 4.29
C GLU A 14 -2.03 15.06 3.72
N TRP A 15 -0.85 14.99 4.33
CA TRP A 15 0.15 13.99 4.00
C TRP A 15 -0.24 12.63 4.58
N PRO A 16 0.22 11.52 3.98
CA PRO A 16 0.00 10.20 4.55
C PRO A 16 0.74 10.11 5.89
N HIS A 17 0.10 9.49 6.88
CA HIS A 17 0.70 9.20 8.19
C HIS A 17 0.92 7.70 8.33
N PHE A 18 1.95 7.32 9.05
CA PHE A 18 2.34 5.93 9.23
C PHE A 18 2.42 5.55 10.71
N SER A 19 1.64 4.57 11.13
CA SER A 19 1.61 4.13 12.54
C SER A 19 2.53 2.95 12.81
N GLY A 20 2.81 2.15 11.77
CA GLY A 20 3.57 0.90 11.90
C GLY A 20 2.76 -0.25 12.49
N GLU A 21 1.43 -0.10 12.57
CA GLU A 21 0.53 -1.08 13.19
C GLU A 21 -0.53 -1.64 12.23
N GLY A 22 -0.82 -0.97 11.11
CA GLY A 22 -1.84 -1.41 10.16
C GLY A 22 -1.31 -2.23 8.97
N GLU A 23 -2.25 -2.90 8.30
CA GLU A 23 -1.98 -3.64 7.07
C GLU A 23 -1.54 -2.68 5.95
N TYR A 24 -0.45 -3.01 5.26
CA TYR A 24 0.01 -2.25 4.07
C TYR A 24 0.37 -0.77 4.30
N GLU A 25 0.39 -0.32 5.56
CA GLU A 25 0.55 1.11 5.85
C GLU A 25 1.88 1.66 5.32
N HIS A 26 2.97 0.90 5.38
CA HIS A 26 4.29 1.37 4.97
C HIS A 26 4.41 1.57 3.43
N ILE A 27 3.81 0.68 2.62
CA ILE A 27 3.83 0.78 1.16
C ILE A 27 2.98 1.98 0.72
N LYS A 28 1.76 2.09 1.24
CA LYS A 28 0.84 3.20 0.95
C LYS A 28 1.42 4.54 1.40
N PHE A 29 2.06 4.56 2.57
CA PHE A 29 2.76 5.73 3.10
C PHE A 29 3.89 6.22 2.18
N ILE A 30 4.83 5.33 1.82
CA ILE A 30 5.96 5.69 0.96
C ILE A 30 5.46 6.14 -0.42
N ARG A 31 4.52 5.40 -1.04
CA ARG A 31 3.92 5.79 -2.33
C ARG A 31 3.24 7.15 -2.26
N GLY A 32 2.47 7.42 -1.21
CA GLY A 32 1.79 8.71 -1.02
C GLY A 32 2.78 9.88 -0.89
N ILE A 33 3.89 9.69 -0.16
CA ILE A 33 4.97 10.68 -0.11
C ILE A 33 5.55 10.93 -1.51
N TYR A 34 5.79 9.88 -2.30
CA TYR A 34 6.32 10.02 -3.66
C TYR A 34 5.38 10.78 -4.58
N MET A 35 4.08 10.46 -4.57
CA MET A 35 3.10 11.16 -5.38
C MET A 35 3.07 12.66 -5.07
N ILE A 36 3.03 13.03 -3.78
CA ILE A 36 3.07 14.46 -3.38
C ILE A 36 4.42 15.08 -3.76
N LYS A 37 5.53 14.37 -3.57
CA LYS A 37 6.86 14.88 -3.93
C LYS A 37 6.97 15.15 -5.44
N GLU A 38 6.43 14.28 -6.29
CA GLU A 38 6.43 14.42 -7.75
C GLU A 38 5.46 15.51 -8.21
N ASP A 39 4.21 15.49 -7.73
CA ASP A 39 3.16 16.44 -8.12
C ASP A 39 3.49 17.90 -7.80
N PHE A 40 4.34 18.11 -6.78
CA PHE A 40 4.76 19.43 -6.29
C PHE A 40 6.27 19.67 -6.42
N GLU A 41 7.00 18.81 -7.14
CA GLU A 41 8.44 18.92 -7.42
C GLU A 41 9.31 19.16 -6.17
N LEU A 42 8.96 18.53 -5.04
CA LEU A 42 9.59 18.78 -3.75
C LEU A 42 11.01 18.18 -3.69
N LYS A 43 11.91 18.87 -2.99
CA LYS A 43 13.28 18.38 -2.75
C LYS A 43 13.31 17.36 -1.61
N ASP A 44 14.24 16.42 -1.67
CA ASP A 44 14.46 15.41 -0.61
C ASP A 44 14.65 16.01 0.77
N ARG A 45 15.29 17.18 0.86
CA ARG A 45 15.47 17.91 2.12
C ARG A 45 14.12 18.22 2.78
N PHE A 46 13.14 18.68 2.01
CA PHE A 46 11.81 19.00 2.54
C PHE A 46 11.13 17.75 3.11
N VAL A 47 11.15 16.64 2.35
CA VAL A 47 10.57 15.37 2.78
C VAL A 47 11.24 14.86 4.05
N LYS A 48 12.58 14.97 4.15
CA LYS A 48 13.31 14.64 5.38
C LYS A 48 12.89 15.47 6.58
N ASP A 49 12.72 16.78 6.39
CA ASP A 49 12.40 17.72 7.46
C ASP A 49 11.01 17.42 8.06
N ILE A 50 10.06 16.93 7.26
CA ILE A 50 8.71 16.58 7.72
C ILE A 50 8.56 15.11 8.12
N PHE A 51 9.51 14.25 7.77
CA PHE A 51 9.39 12.79 7.86
C PHE A 51 8.97 12.32 9.26
N GLU A 52 9.65 12.80 10.31
CA GLU A 52 9.35 12.47 11.70
C GLU A 52 7.90 12.79 12.08
N THR A 53 7.37 13.91 11.59
CA THR A 53 6.00 14.36 11.91
C THR A 53 4.93 13.47 11.29
N LEU A 54 5.27 12.78 10.20
CA LEU A 54 4.36 11.84 9.54
C LEU A 54 4.33 10.46 10.22
N LEU A 55 5.26 10.21 11.14
CA LEU A 55 5.35 8.95 11.87
C LEU A 55 4.58 9.02 13.19
N THR A 56 3.85 7.96 13.50
CA THR A 56 3.09 7.84 14.74
C THR A 56 3.37 6.48 15.40
N LYS A 57 3.01 6.33 16.67
CA LYS A 57 3.05 5.07 17.42
C LYS A 57 4.36 4.27 17.28
N SER A 58 4.31 3.03 16.79
CA SER A 58 5.47 2.13 16.70
C SER A 58 6.48 2.62 15.66
N ALA A 59 6.02 3.21 14.56
CA ALA A 59 6.88 3.83 13.55
C ALA A 59 7.67 5.02 14.10
N HIS A 60 7.02 5.87 14.89
CA HIS A 60 7.72 7.00 15.55
C HIS A 60 8.78 6.50 16.55
N ARG A 61 8.46 5.49 17.37
CA ARG A 61 9.43 4.89 18.32
C ARG A 61 10.65 4.31 17.60
N TRP A 62 10.42 3.59 16.50
CA TRP A 62 11.49 3.07 15.66
C TRP A 62 12.38 4.20 15.11
N TYR A 63 11.77 5.26 14.57
CA TYR A 63 12.52 6.36 13.97
C TYR A 63 13.46 7.05 14.96
N ILE A 64 12.99 7.35 16.18
CA ILE A 64 13.82 7.96 17.22
C ILE A 64 15.04 7.10 17.53
N LYS A 65 14.86 5.77 17.65
CA LYS A 65 15.96 4.84 17.87
C LYS A 65 16.92 4.79 16.68
N SER A 66 16.41 4.63 15.47
CA SER A 66 17.23 4.55 14.25
C SER A 66 18.02 5.83 14.00
N ARG A 67 17.45 7.00 14.33
CA ARG A 67 18.12 8.30 14.18
C ARG A 67 19.28 8.49 15.16
N GLN A 68 19.18 7.93 16.37
CA GLN A 68 20.28 7.93 17.34
C GLN A 68 21.43 7.03 16.89
N GLU A 69 21.12 5.91 16.24
CA GLU A 69 22.12 4.96 15.74
C GLU A 69 22.76 5.41 14.41
N HIS A 70 22.02 6.16 13.59
CA HIS A 70 22.43 6.55 12.25
C HIS A 70 22.16 8.04 12.01
N GLU A 71 23.15 8.87 12.34
CA GLU A 71 23.07 10.31 12.07
C GLU A 71 23.10 10.60 10.55
N HIS A 72 22.50 11.74 10.17
CA HIS A 72 22.61 12.35 8.83
C HIS A 72 22.16 11.51 7.61
N GLN A 73 21.18 10.63 7.76
CA GLN A 73 20.62 9.84 6.65
C GLN A 73 19.94 10.71 5.58
N SER A 74 20.15 10.38 4.30
CA SER A 74 19.42 10.90 3.13
C SER A 74 17.98 10.40 3.10
N TRP A 75 17.12 11.03 2.28
CA TRP A 75 15.74 10.57 2.10
C TRP A 75 15.70 9.14 1.56
N THR A 76 16.53 8.84 0.55
CA THR A 76 16.68 7.49 -0.01
C THR A 76 17.02 6.46 1.06
N GLN A 77 17.94 6.79 1.98
CA GLN A 77 18.28 5.88 3.08
C GLN A 77 17.11 5.69 4.05
N TRP A 78 16.42 6.78 4.45
CA TRP A 78 15.24 6.67 5.32
C TRP A 78 14.14 5.82 4.71
N LYS A 79 13.87 5.99 3.40
CA LYS A 79 12.95 5.13 2.66
C LYS A 79 13.39 3.67 2.72
N THR A 80 14.64 3.36 2.36
CA THR A 80 15.13 1.97 2.33
C THR A 80 15.02 1.32 3.71
N GLN A 81 15.40 2.04 4.77
CA GLN A 81 15.27 1.54 6.14
C GLN A 81 13.80 1.32 6.54
N THR A 82 12.90 2.22 6.16
CA THR A 82 11.46 2.06 6.42
C THR A 82 10.90 0.84 5.69
N ILE A 83 11.26 0.63 4.42
CA ILE A 83 10.83 -0.56 3.70
C ILE A 83 11.39 -1.80 4.38
N ASN A 84 12.70 -1.87 4.63
CA ASN A 84 13.33 -3.07 5.21
C ASN A 84 12.80 -3.42 6.61
N ASN A 85 12.42 -2.42 7.42
CA ASN A 85 11.92 -2.67 8.77
C ASN A 85 10.49 -3.27 8.77
N TRP A 86 9.64 -2.87 7.82
CA TRP A 86 8.24 -3.30 7.77
C TRP A 86 7.88 -4.29 6.66
N ASP A 87 8.71 -4.42 5.62
CA ASP A 87 8.62 -5.44 4.57
C ASP A 87 9.51 -6.65 4.92
N ASN A 88 9.22 -7.27 6.06
CA ASN A 88 9.95 -8.46 6.52
C ASN A 88 9.16 -9.75 6.29
N ASP A 89 9.83 -10.90 6.35
CA ASP A 89 9.22 -12.21 6.08
C ASP A 89 8.03 -12.51 6.99
N LEU A 90 8.07 -12.07 8.24
CA LEU A 90 6.95 -12.24 9.17
C LEU A 90 5.72 -11.44 8.72
N TRP A 91 5.92 -10.22 8.21
CA TRP A 91 4.86 -9.42 7.61
C TRP A 91 4.29 -10.16 6.39
N ARG A 92 5.13 -10.59 5.44
CA ARG A 92 4.69 -11.32 4.23
C ARG A 92 3.92 -12.60 4.57
N PHE A 93 4.40 -13.36 5.55
CA PHE A 93 3.76 -14.57 6.05
C PHE A 93 2.37 -14.30 6.66
N LYS A 94 2.23 -13.25 7.49
CA LYS A 94 0.93 -12.86 8.06
C LYS A 94 -0.09 -12.53 6.97
N PHE A 95 0.32 -11.85 5.90
CA PHE A 95 -0.56 -11.52 4.80
C PHE A 95 -0.91 -12.71 3.91
N GLY A 96 0.05 -13.60 3.65
CA GLY A 96 -0.23 -14.87 2.99
C GLY A 96 -1.28 -15.68 3.79
N THR A 97 -1.11 -15.75 5.10
CA THR A 97 -2.06 -16.45 5.99
C THR A 97 -3.43 -15.77 6.02
N ALA A 98 -3.47 -14.44 6.12
CA ALA A 98 -4.73 -13.68 6.10
C ALA A 98 -5.48 -13.85 4.76
N PHE A 99 -4.75 -13.85 3.65
CA PHE A 99 -5.29 -14.12 2.32
C PHE A 99 -5.91 -15.52 2.24
N GLU A 100 -5.21 -16.55 2.73
CA GLU A 100 -5.67 -17.94 2.62
C GLU A 100 -6.81 -18.30 3.61
N SER A 101 -6.88 -17.59 4.74
CA SER A 101 -7.88 -17.85 5.79
C SER A 101 -9.17 -17.06 5.60
N GLU A 102 -9.14 -15.94 4.90
CA GLU A 102 -10.31 -15.10 4.70
C GLU A 102 -11.07 -15.49 3.42
N LYS A 103 -12.09 -16.35 3.58
CA LYS A 103 -13.02 -16.72 2.51
C LYS A 103 -14.11 -15.67 2.33
N TYR A 104 -14.58 -15.51 1.09
CA TYR A 104 -15.71 -14.63 0.81
C TYR A 104 -17.01 -15.22 1.35
N ASN A 105 -17.80 -14.43 2.08
CA ASN A 105 -19.11 -14.81 2.56
C ASN A 105 -20.19 -13.82 2.07
N ALA A 106 -21.03 -14.24 1.12
CA ALA A 106 -22.06 -13.36 0.54
C ALA A 106 -23.11 -12.82 1.53
N ASN A 107 -23.30 -13.47 2.68
CA ASN A 107 -24.24 -13.01 3.70
C ASN A 107 -23.62 -11.93 4.61
N LYS A 108 -22.30 -11.78 4.60
CA LYS A 108 -21.54 -10.88 5.47
C LYS A 108 -20.79 -9.79 4.71
N ASP A 109 -20.23 -10.14 3.57
CA ASP A 109 -19.20 -9.35 2.90
C ASP A 109 -19.75 -8.66 1.65
N ARG A 110 -19.36 -7.39 1.49
CA ARG A 110 -19.57 -6.66 0.25
C ARG A 110 -18.50 -7.06 -0.76
N ALA A 111 -18.91 -7.55 -1.91
CA ALA A 111 -18.02 -8.13 -2.92
C ALA A 111 -16.87 -7.20 -3.35
N LEU A 112 -17.15 -5.93 -3.66
CA LEU A 112 -16.13 -5.00 -4.17
C LEU A 112 -15.05 -4.65 -3.12
N PRO A 113 -15.38 -4.20 -1.89
CA PRO A 113 -14.38 -3.98 -0.85
C PRO A 113 -13.54 -5.22 -0.52
N TRP A 114 -14.19 -6.38 -0.39
CA TRP A 114 -13.50 -7.64 -0.11
C TRP A 114 -12.53 -8.00 -1.24
N PHE A 115 -12.97 -7.92 -2.49
CA PHE A 115 -12.11 -8.18 -3.66
C PHE A 115 -10.92 -7.22 -3.73
N CYS A 116 -11.14 -5.93 -3.51
CA CYS A 116 -10.06 -4.95 -3.49
C CYS A 116 -9.03 -5.29 -2.40
N GLN A 117 -9.48 -5.61 -1.19
CA GLN A 117 -8.60 -6.02 -0.10
C GLN A 117 -7.82 -7.29 -0.47
N GLN A 118 -8.49 -8.34 -0.95
CA GLN A 118 -7.86 -9.59 -1.35
C GLN A 118 -6.91 -9.46 -2.54
N LYS A 119 -7.14 -8.48 -3.42
CA LYS A 119 -6.22 -8.16 -4.51
C LYS A 119 -4.98 -7.42 -4.02
N ASP A 120 -5.15 -6.44 -3.13
CA ASP A 120 -4.03 -5.68 -2.55
C ASP A 120 -3.07 -6.64 -1.84
N ARG A 121 -3.57 -7.71 -1.20
CA ARG A 121 -2.73 -8.59 -0.41
C ARG A 121 -1.55 -9.23 -1.15
N PRO A 122 -1.77 -10.08 -2.17
CA PRO A 122 -0.70 -10.70 -2.93
C PRO A 122 0.03 -9.69 -3.82
N THR A 123 -0.63 -8.60 -4.27
CA THR A 123 0.02 -7.55 -5.07
C THR A 123 1.14 -6.86 -4.28
N GLU A 124 0.91 -6.64 -3.00
CA GLU A 124 1.85 -5.93 -2.13
C GLU A 124 2.88 -6.87 -1.49
N SER A 125 2.51 -8.12 -1.16
CA SER A 125 3.45 -9.07 -0.53
C SER A 125 4.30 -9.87 -1.52
N TYR A 126 3.86 -10.02 -2.77
CA TYR A 126 4.52 -10.78 -3.84
C TYR A 126 4.46 -10.00 -5.17
N PRO A 127 5.20 -8.88 -5.29
CA PRO A 127 5.14 -8.01 -6.47
C PRO A 127 5.54 -8.69 -7.79
N GLU A 128 6.26 -9.81 -7.73
CA GLU A 128 6.63 -10.66 -8.86
C GLU A 128 5.47 -11.53 -9.38
N MET A 129 4.38 -11.64 -8.61
CA MET A 129 3.23 -12.45 -8.98
C MET A 129 2.43 -11.77 -10.10
N SER A 130 2.23 -12.49 -11.21
CA SER A 130 1.41 -11.95 -12.31
C SER A 130 -0.03 -11.68 -11.87
N GLU A 131 -0.64 -10.64 -12.44
CA GLU A 131 -2.03 -10.27 -12.21
C GLU A 131 -3.00 -11.46 -12.48
N SER A 132 -2.72 -12.26 -13.52
CA SER A 132 -3.48 -13.48 -13.81
C SER A 132 -3.45 -14.51 -12.67
N MET A 133 -2.31 -14.64 -11.99
CA MET A 133 -2.14 -15.55 -10.86
C MET A 133 -2.86 -15.03 -9.62
N ILE A 134 -2.78 -13.72 -9.37
CA ILE A 134 -3.52 -13.05 -8.29
C ILE A 134 -5.01 -13.30 -8.45
N HIS A 135 -5.57 -13.08 -9.65
CA HIS A 135 -6.98 -13.34 -9.91
C HIS A 135 -7.35 -14.80 -9.68
N ARG A 136 -6.57 -15.76 -10.18
CA ARG A 136 -6.83 -17.19 -9.93
C ARG A 136 -6.85 -17.54 -8.44
N LYS A 137 -5.93 -16.96 -7.66
CA LYS A 137 -5.91 -17.15 -6.20
C LYS A 137 -7.18 -16.59 -5.55
N ILE A 138 -7.57 -15.36 -5.86
CA ILE A 138 -8.80 -14.74 -5.29
C ILE A 138 -10.03 -15.57 -5.63
N MET A 139 -10.12 -16.09 -6.85
CA MET A 139 -11.24 -16.94 -7.27
C MET A 139 -11.33 -18.24 -6.48
N ARG A 140 -10.21 -18.81 -6.04
CA ARG A 140 -10.17 -19.99 -5.17
C ARG A 140 -10.70 -19.70 -3.76
N GLU A 141 -10.60 -18.45 -3.32
CA GLU A 141 -11.11 -17.99 -2.02
C GLU A 141 -12.61 -17.63 -2.05
N CYS A 142 -13.23 -17.66 -3.25
CA CYS A 142 -14.67 -17.52 -3.44
C CYS A 142 -15.31 -18.92 -3.46
N GLU A 143 -16.10 -19.27 -2.45
CA GLU A 143 -16.80 -20.56 -2.40
C GLU A 143 -18.18 -20.51 -3.12
N GLY A 144 -18.60 -21.66 -3.66
CA GLY A 144 -19.97 -21.89 -4.15
C GLY A 144 -20.34 -21.21 -5.49
N ASP A 145 -21.63 -20.93 -5.69
CA ASP A 145 -22.20 -20.35 -6.92
C ASP A 145 -21.63 -18.97 -7.31
N LEU A 146 -20.91 -18.33 -6.38
CA LEU A 146 -20.21 -17.08 -6.60
C LEU A 146 -18.95 -17.23 -7.46
N GLU A 147 -18.31 -18.39 -7.48
CA GLU A 147 -17.24 -18.63 -8.45
C GLU A 147 -17.78 -18.44 -9.88
N HIS A 148 -19.01 -18.90 -10.16
CA HIS A 148 -19.65 -18.69 -11.47
C HIS A 148 -20.06 -17.24 -11.73
N VAL A 149 -20.64 -16.54 -10.73
CA VAL A 149 -21.07 -15.14 -10.89
C VAL A 149 -19.87 -14.19 -11.00
N VAL A 150 -18.86 -14.36 -10.15
CA VAL A 150 -17.63 -13.56 -10.17
C VAL A 150 -16.82 -13.89 -11.43
N LYS A 151 -16.71 -15.16 -11.86
CA LYS A 151 -16.13 -15.49 -13.18
C LYS A 151 -16.84 -14.75 -14.30
N LYS A 152 -18.18 -14.75 -14.32
CA LYS A 152 -18.96 -14.10 -15.38
C LYS A 152 -18.72 -12.58 -15.42
N VAL A 153 -18.85 -11.89 -14.29
CA VAL A 153 -18.66 -10.43 -14.20
C VAL A 153 -17.20 -10.03 -14.43
N LEU A 154 -16.24 -10.81 -13.93
CA LEU A 154 -14.82 -10.55 -14.16
C LEU A 154 -14.44 -10.85 -15.62
N LEU A 155 -14.87 -11.96 -16.23
CA LEU A 155 -14.63 -12.26 -17.64
C LEU A 155 -15.20 -11.18 -18.56
N GLU A 156 -16.43 -10.72 -18.30
CA GLU A 156 -17.07 -9.63 -19.06
C GLU A 156 -16.28 -8.31 -18.92
N LYS A 157 -15.74 -7.99 -17.73
CA LYS A 157 -14.93 -6.78 -17.51
C LYS A 157 -13.46 -6.91 -17.96
N PHE A 158 -12.89 -8.12 -17.95
CA PHE A 158 -11.52 -8.38 -18.41
C PHE A 158 -11.44 -8.39 -19.94
N GLN A 159 -12.46 -8.88 -20.64
CA GLN A 159 -12.54 -8.80 -22.10
C GLN A 159 -12.67 -7.35 -22.60
N GLN A 160 -13.30 -6.46 -21.83
CA GLN A 160 -13.41 -5.04 -22.17
C GLN A 160 -12.12 -4.22 -22.00
N LYS A 161 -11.06 -4.78 -21.39
CA LYS A 161 -9.75 -4.10 -21.24
C LYS A 161 -8.68 -4.58 -22.22
N ILE A 162 -9.02 -5.48 -23.16
CA ILE A 162 -8.13 -5.98 -24.22
C ILE A 162 -8.56 -5.46 -25.61
N LEU A 163 -9.50 -4.51 -25.68
CA LEU A 163 -9.83 -3.75 -26.88
C LEU A 163 -9.52 -2.27 -26.69
#